data_AF-A0A933I5U1-F1
#
_entry.id   AF-A0A933I5U1-F1
#
_cell.length_a   1.000
_cell.length_b   1.000
_cell.length_c   1.000
_cell.angle_alpha   90.00
_cell.angle_beta   90.00
_cell.angle_gamma   90.00
#
_symmetry.space_group_name_H-M   'P 1'
#
loop_
_entity.id
_entity.type
_entity.pdbx_description
1 polymer ?
#
loop_
_entity_poly.entity_id
_entity_poly.type
_entity_poly.pdbx_seq_one_letter_code
_entity_poly.pdbx_strand_id
1 'polypeptide(L)'
;MADDGEKFGVWPDTFKHVYTNGWLERFFSALDKNSDWLQTTTFAEYISKNPPAGRIYLPTASYREMGEWALFPPAAEEYDDTLKLLKNLIGDKKAHTLLRGGFWRNFLSKYPESNHLHKRMYQISRKVHKAVKELRVESEKLKKHNPKSQKTHQASRTTHHDLLDELWQGQCNDAYWHGIFGGLYLPHLRSSLYAHLLRAEALSEQALALTPYHEADDLDKDGYKDIFLSTKTLSLFFTQKGGALCELSSENYQNAGMFTNTQRPQQSMKGWSLKNMILQSTLSLTRTGRHLSLIILLQKILP
;
A
#
# COMPACT_ATOMS: atom_id res chain seq x y z
N MET A 1 24.59 -2.81 1.31
CA MET A 1 23.58 -2.25 2.23
C MET A 1 22.43 -1.73 1.38
N ALA A 2 21.19 -1.95 1.79
CA ALA A 2 20.00 -1.44 1.10
C ALA A 2 19.02 -0.95 2.16
N ASP A 3 18.57 0.30 2.01
CA ASP A 3 17.67 0.98 2.93
C ASP A 3 17.00 2.16 2.19
N ASP A 4 16.02 2.81 2.80
CA ASP A 4 15.25 3.91 2.20
C ASP A 4 16.15 5.09 1.80
N GLY A 5 15.99 5.59 0.57
CA GLY A 5 16.75 6.74 0.07
C GLY A 5 16.38 8.04 0.80
N GLU A 6 15.14 8.12 1.30
CA GLU A 6 14.58 9.25 2.05
C GLU A 6 15.33 9.51 3.36
N LYS A 7 16.01 8.49 3.92
CA LYS A 7 16.91 8.63 5.08
C LYS A 7 18.10 9.54 4.78
N PHE A 8 18.44 9.74 3.51
CA PHE A 8 19.56 10.57 3.06
C PHE A 8 19.09 11.96 2.63
N GLY A 9 18.15 12.58 3.36
CA GLY A 9 17.83 14.00 3.21
C GLY A 9 16.38 14.41 3.38
N VAL A 10 15.42 13.49 3.31
CA VAL A 10 13.99 13.83 3.36
C VAL A 10 13.45 13.73 4.79
N TRP A 11 13.90 12.75 5.56
CA TRP A 11 13.46 12.56 6.94
C TRP A 11 13.91 13.73 7.84
N PRO A 12 13.19 14.00 8.95
CA PRO A 12 13.53 15.10 9.85
C PRO A 12 15.01 15.10 10.24
N ASP A 13 15.63 16.29 10.17
CA ASP A 13 17.04 16.55 10.49
C ASP A 13 18.10 15.83 9.62
N THR A 14 17.70 14.89 8.74
CA THR A 14 18.66 14.12 7.94
C THR A 14 19.37 14.95 6.89
N PHE A 15 18.73 15.95 6.27
CA PHE A 15 19.41 16.84 5.32
C PHE A 15 20.60 17.55 5.97
N LYS A 16 20.39 18.10 7.17
CA LYS A 16 21.44 18.78 7.93
C LYS A 16 22.56 17.81 8.29
N HIS A 17 22.23 16.60 8.74
CA HIS A 17 23.23 15.61 9.09
C HIS A 17 24.04 15.12 7.87
N VAL A 18 23.34 14.75 6.80
CA VAL A 18 23.87 14.07 5.61
C VAL A 18 24.66 15.03 4.73
N TYR A 19 24.12 16.22 4.45
CA TYR A 19 24.71 17.17 3.52
C TYR A 19 25.35 18.36 4.22
N THR A 20 24.63 19.11 5.07
CA THR A 20 25.19 20.32 5.70
C THR A 20 26.38 20.01 6.60
N ASN A 21 26.28 18.94 7.39
CA ASN A 21 27.34 18.46 8.25
C ASN A 21 28.26 17.46 7.53
N GLY A 22 28.11 17.24 6.22
CA GLY A 22 29.04 16.46 5.39
C GLY A 22 29.19 14.97 5.72
N TRP A 23 28.18 14.31 6.31
CA TRP A 23 28.28 12.88 6.64
C TRP A 23 28.48 12.01 5.38
N LEU A 24 27.76 12.30 4.29
CA LEU A 24 27.81 11.47 3.08
C LEU A 24 29.19 11.51 2.42
N GLU A 25 29.77 12.70 2.32
CA GLU A 25 31.11 12.91 1.78
C GLU A 25 32.16 12.19 2.62
N ARG A 26 32.09 12.31 3.95
CA ARG A 26 32.99 11.59 4.87
C ARG A 26 32.85 10.08 4.73
N PHE A 27 31.63 9.58 4.57
CA PHE A 27 31.37 8.15 4.40
C PHE A 27 32.01 7.62 3.11
N PHE A 28 31.77 8.26 1.95
CA PHE A 28 32.41 7.84 0.70
C PHE A 28 33.93 7.99 0.71
N SER A 29 34.44 9.08 1.31
CA SER A 29 35.89 9.26 1.50
C SER A 29 36.49 8.15 2.37
N ALA A 30 35.76 7.69 3.38
CA ALA A 30 36.21 6.58 4.22
C ALA A 30 36.20 5.25 3.47
N LEU A 31 35.21 4.99 2.60
CA LEU A 31 35.21 3.81 1.74
C LEU A 31 36.42 3.79 0.80
N ASP A 32 36.72 4.92 0.17
CA ASP A 32 37.85 5.05 -0.77
C ASP A 32 39.19 4.85 -0.06
N LYS A 33 39.38 5.49 1.10
CA LYS A 33 40.59 5.36 1.94
C LYS A 33 40.84 3.93 2.46
N ASN A 34 39.83 3.07 2.47
CA ASN A 34 39.91 1.69 2.96
C ASN A 34 39.73 0.67 1.82
N SER A 35 39.89 1.10 0.56
CA SER A 35 39.68 0.25 -0.63
C SER A 35 40.70 -0.88 -0.78
N ASP A 36 41.81 -0.84 -0.04
CA ASP A 36 42.82 -1.89 0.04
C ASP A 36 42.29 -3.18 0.68
N TRP A 37 41.35 -3.09 1.62
CA TRP A 37 40.73 -4.25 2.29
C TRP A 37 39.21 -4.32 2.16
N LEU A 38 38.53 -3.20 1.90
CA LEU A 38 37.08 -3.12 1.78
C LEU A 38 36.65 -2.97 0.32
N GLN A 39 36.17 -4.04 -0.28
CA GLN A 39 35.69 -4.05 -1.67
C GLN A 39 34.22 -3.65 -1.75
N THR A 40 33.93 -2.62 -2.54
CA THR A 40 32.55 -2.26 -2.91
C THR A 40 32.20 -2.88 -4.26
N THR A 41 30.96 -3.36 -4.41
CA THR A 41 30.49 -4.04 -5.62
C THR A 41 28.97 -3.91 -5.71
N THR A 42 28.43 -4.09 -6.91
CA THR A 42 26.99 -4.28 -7.09
C THR A 42 26.58 -5.73 -6.83
N PHE A 43 25.28 -5.97 -6.60
CA PHE A 43 24.76 -7.34 -6.46
C PHE A 43 24.98 -8.18 -7.73
N ALA A 44 24.83 -7.58 -8.92
CA ALA A 44 25.00 -8.27 -10.20
C ALA A 44 26.45 -8.74 -10.41
N GLU A 45 27.43 -7.90 -10.10
CA GLU A 45 28.86 -8.25 -10.18
C GLU A 45 29.26 -9.29 -9.13
N TYR A 46 28.67 -9.22 -7.93
CA TYR A 46 28.96 -10.20 -6.90
C TYR A 46 28.47 -11.60 -7.31
N ILE A 47 27.22 -11.70 -7.78
CA ILE A 47 26.61 -12.97 -8.19
C ILE A 47 27.29 -13.57 -9.43
N SER A 48 27.81 -12.75 -10.35
CA SER A 48 28.52 -13.27 -11.53
C SER A 48 29.88 -13.90 -11.20
N LYS A 49 30.47 -13.55 -10.05
CA LYS A 49 31.80 -14.01 -9.61
C LYS A 49 31.75 -15.00 -8.46
N ASN A 50 30.67 -15.03 -7.68
CA ASN A 50 30.56 -15.82 -6.46
C ASN A 50 29.29 -16.68 -6.49
N PRO A 51 29.37 -18.01 -6.35
CA PRO A 51 28.19 -18.83 -6.21
C PRO A 51 27.47 -18.56 -4.87
N PRO A 52 26.14 -18.70 -4.80
CA PRO A 52 25.43 -18.66 -3.53
C PRO A 52 25.98 -19.68 -2.53
N ALA A 53 26.07 -19.31 -1.25
CA ALA A 53 26.66 -20.16 -0.21
C ALA A 53 25.95 -21.52 -0.03
N GLY A 54 24.66 -21.60 -0.37
CA GLY A 54 23.91 -22.83 -0.29
C GLY A 54 22.41 -22.60 -0.40
N ARG A 55 21.65 -23.68 -0.20
CA ARG A 55 20.20 -23.70 -0.23
C ARG A 55 19.63 -23.41 1.16
N ILE A 56 18.61 -22.55 1.22
CA ILE A 56 17.81 -22.29 2.42
C ILE A 56 16.32 -22.23 2.06
N TYR A 57 15.46 -22.40 3.06
CA TYR A 57 14.02 -22.18 2.94
C TYR A 57 13.63 -21.04 3.89
N LEU A 58 13.04 -19.98 3.32
CA LEU A 58 12.62 -18.80 4.07
C LEU A 58 11.14 -18.92 4.46
N PRO A 59 10.76 -18.57 5.70
CA PRO A 59 9.35 -18.46 6.07
C PRO A 59 8.74 -17.19 5.46
N THR A 60 7.42 -17.07 5.53
CA THR A 60 6.73 -15.78 5.30
C THR A 60 7.24 -14.77 6.33
N ALA A 61 8.02 -13.79 5.88
CA ALA A 61 8.68 -12.83 6.74
C ALA A 61 8.82 -11.47 6.05
N SER A 62 9.23 -10.48 6.83
CA SER A 62 9.64 -9.15 6.38
C SER A 62 10.82 -8.70 7.27
N TYR A 63 11.30 -7.46 7.09
CA TYR A 63 12.16 -6.82 8.08
C TYR A 63 11.46 -6.76 9.45
N ARG A 64 12.26 -6.69 10.51
CA ARG A 64 11.84 -6.98 11.89
C ARG A 64 10.67 -6.12 12.34
N GLU A 65 10.76 -4.82 12.08
CA GLU A 65 9.81 -3.80 12.50
C GLU A 65 8.42 -4.07 11.93
N MET A 66 8.33 -4.62 10.70
CA MET A 66 7.07 -5.04 10.10
C MET A 66 6.35 -6.10 10.93
N GLY A 67 7.10 -7.01 11.56
CA GLY A 67 6.54 -8.04 12.41
C GLY A 67 5.79 -7.45 13.61
N GLU A 68 6.28 -6.34 14.14
CA GLU A 68 5.66 -5.63 15.27
C GLU A 68 4.40 -4.89 14.81
N TRP A 69 4.49 -4.15 13.71
CA TRP A 69 3.37 -3.35 13.20
C TRP A 69 2.18 -4.20 12.73
N ALA A 70 2.45 -5.40 12.24
CA ALA A 70 1.43 -6.33 11.76
C ALA A 70 0.64 -7.02 12.90
N LEU A 71 1.07 -6.90 14.16
CA LEU A 71 0.34 -7.44 15.30
C LEU A 71 -0.89 -6.59 15.64
N PHE A 72 -1.93 -7.23 16.19
CA PHE A 72 -3.06 -6.51 16.79
C PHE A 72 -2.58 -5.73 18.03
N PRO A 73 -3.21 -4.60 18.39
CA PRO A 73 -2.69 -3.73 19.46
C PRO A 73 -2.35 -4.44 20.78
N PRO A 74 -3.18 -5.35 21.33
CA PRO A 74 -2.83 -6.07 22.56
C PRO A 74 -1.61 -6.99 22.39
N ALA A 75 -1.54 -7.71 21.27
CA ALA A 75 -0.41 -8.60 20.98
C ALA A 75 0.89 -7.83 20.71
N ALA A 76 0.80 -6.61 20.17
CA ALA A 76 1.96 -5.75 19.95
C ALA A 76 2.53 -5.20 21.27
N GLU A 77 1.68 -4.95 22.26
CA GLU A 77 2.10 -4.58 23.62
C GLU A 77 2.78 -5.76 24.33
N GLU A 78 2.17 -6.94 24.30
CA GLU A 78 2.76 -8.16 24.87
C GLU A 78 4.11 -8.52 24.20
N TYR A 79 4.21 -8.33 22.89
CA TYR A 79 5.46 -8.52 22.15
C TYR A 79 6.56 -7.58 22.65
N ASP A 80 6.27 -6.29 22.80
CA ASP A 80 7.25 -5.28 23.25
C ASP A 80 7.76 -5.59 24.67
N ASP A 81 6.86 -5.95 25.58
CA ASP A 81 7.23 -6.31 26.95
C ASP A 81 8.03 -7.61 27.02
N THR A 82 7.63 -8.62 26.23
CA THR A 82 8.39 -9.87 26.09
C THR A 82 9.78 -9.61 25.51
N LEU A 83 9.88 -8.74 24.50
CA LEU A 83 11.15 -8.39 23.89
C LEU A 83 12.09 -7.72 24.89
N LYS A 84 11.59 -6.78 25.70
CA LYS A 84 12.39 -6.14 26.78
C LYS A 84 12.90 -7.18 27.78
N LEU A 85 12.05 -8.12 28.20
CA LEU A 85 12.43 -9.18 29.12
C LEU A 85 13.53 -10.07 28.52
N LEU A 86 13.37 -10.51 27.27
CA LEU A 86 14.37 -11.34 26.59
C LEU A 86 15.69 -10.61 26.36
N LYS A 87 15.65 -9.31 26.02
CA LYS A 87 16.87 -8.50 25.87
C LYS A 87 17.69 -8.51 27.16
N ASN A 88 17.03 -8.39 28.32
CA ASN A 88 17.70 -8.42 29.62
C ASN A 88 18.24 -9.82 29.98
N LEU A 89 17.54 -10.89 29.57
CA LEU A 89 17.90 -12.26 29.94
C LEU A 89 18.99 -12.88 29.05
N ILE A 90 18.89 -12.70 27.72
CA ILE A 90 19.70 -13.42 26.73
C ILE A 90 20.46 -12.50 25.77
N GLY A 91 20.36 -11.19 25.96
CA GLY A 91 20.98 -10.17 25.13
C GLY A 91 20.21 -9.88 23.85
N ASP A 92 20.41 -8.66 23.32
CA ASP A 92 19.63 -8.07 22.22
C ASP A 92 19.61 -8.94 20.95
N LYS A 93 20.80 -9.37 20.49
CA LYS A 93 20.93 -10.17 19.27
C LYS A 93 20.16 -11.50 19.34
N LYS A 94 20.23 -12.21 20.47
CA LYS A 94 19.53 -13.51 20.63
C LYS A 94 18.03 -13.30 20.81
N ALA A 95 17.63 -12.31 21.59
CA ALA A 95 16.22 -11.95 21.77
C ALA A 95 15.51 -11.73 20.43
N HIS A 96 16.07 -10.87 19.58
CA HIS A 96 15.54 -10.61 18.24
C HIS A 96 15.60 -11.81 17.29
N THR A 97 16.56 -12.72 17.47
CA THR A 97 16.69 -13.90 16.63
C THR A 97 15.68 -14.98 17.00
N LEU A 98 15.20 -15.02 18.25
CA LEU A 98 14.29 -16.05 18.73
C LEU A 98 12.83 -15.58 18.76
N LEU A 99 12.58 -14.34 19.16
CA LEU A 99 11.23 -13.78 19.18
C LEU A 99 10.76 -13.49 17.75
N ARG A 100 9.49 -13.75 17.47
CA ARG A 100 8.86 -13.53 16.16
C ARG A 100 7.60 -12.70 16.35
N GLY A 101 7.41 -11.72 15.48
CA GLY A 101 6.17 -10.93 15.41
C GLY A 101 5.15 -11.54 14.46
N GLY A 102 4.21 -10.72 14.01
CA GLY A 102 3.25 -11.06 12.96
C GLY A 102 3.87 -11.05 11.55
N PHE A 103 3.01 -11.15 10.54
CA PHE A 103 3.38 -11.03 9.14
C PHE A 103 2.41 -10.11 8.41
N TRP A 104 2.85 -9.47 7.31
CA TRP A 104 2.17 -8.34 6.68
C TRP A 104 0.67 -8.58 6.40
N ARG A 105 0.24 -9.77 5.96
CA ARG A 105 -1.17 -10.02 5.64
C ARG A 105 -2.10 -9.94 6.86
N ASN A 106 -1.57 -9.99 8.08
CA ASN A 106 -2.36 -9.70 9.28
C ASN A 106 -2.98 -8.29 9.24
N PHE A 107 -2.44 -7.35 8.44
CA PHE A 107 -3.07 -6.05 8.22
C PHE A 107 -4.47 -6.15 7.60
N LEU A 108 -4.74 -7.18 6.80
CA LEU A 108 -6.07 -7.40 6.25
C LEU A 108 -7.06 -7.80 7.36
N SER A 109 -6.63 -8.57 8.36
CA SER A 109 -7.48 -8.87 9.52
C SER A 109 -7.52 -7.70 10.52
N LYS A 110 -6.41 -6.99 10.71
CA LYS A 110 -6.28 -5.84 11.61
C LYS A 110 -7.10 -4.64 11.13
N TYR A 111 -7.21 -4.46 9.82
CA TYR A 111 -7.92 -3.37 9.17
C TYR A 111 -8.93 -3.91 8.13
N PRO A 112 -10.19 -4.16 8.52
CA PRO A 112 -11.27 -4.52 7.59
C PRO A 112 -11.39 -3.61 6.37
N GLU A 113 -11.14 -2.31 6.50
CA GLU A 113 -11.16 -1.35 5.39
C GLU A 113 -10.05 -1.64 4.36
N SER A 114 -8.88 -2.11 4.82
CA SER A 114 -7.80 -2.58 3.95
C SER A 114 -8.16 -3.92 3.29
N ASN A 115 -8.78 -4.84 4.05
CA ASN A 115 -9.26 -6.10 3.48
C ASN A 115 -10.31 -5.87 2.39
N HIS A 116 -11.28 -5.01 2.63
CA HIS A 116 -12.28 -4.61 1.65
C HIS A 116 -11.61 -4.08 0.37
N LEU A 117 -10.71 -3.10 0.51
CA LEU A 117 -9.96 -2.54 -0.62
C LEU A 117 -9.16 -3.62 -1.38
N HIS A 118 -8.46 -4.51 -0.67
CA HIS A 118 -7.69 -5.59 -1.26
C HIS A 118 -8.56 -6.61 -2.00
N LYS A 119 -9.73 -6.96 -1.45
CA LYS A 119 -10.65 -7.92 -2.06
C LYS A 119 -11.38 -7.31 -3.25
N ARG A 120 -11.74 -6.02 -3.19
CA ARG A 120 -12.21 -5.25 -4.34
C ARG A 120 -11.17 -5.22 -5.46
N MET A 121 -9.91 -4.94 -5.14
CA MET A 121 -8.82 -5.02 -6.12
C MET A 121 -8.74 -6.42 -6.76
N TYR A 122 -8.87 -7.50 -5.99
CA TYR A 122 -8.85 -8.86 -6.54
C TYR A 122 -10.05 -9.15 -7.46
N GLN A 123 -11.25 -8.71 -7.07
CA GLN A 123 -12.46 -8.82 -7.89
C GLN A 123 -12.30 -8.08 -9.23
N ILE A 124 -11.81 -6.84 -9.18
CA ILE A 124 -11.55 -6.00 -10.36
C ILE A 124 -10.46 -6.61 -11.23
N SER A 125 -9.39 -7.13 -10.62
CA SER A 125 -8.31 -7.83 -11.32
C SER A 125 -8.83 -8.99 -12.18
N ARG A 126 -9.81 -9.78 -11.68
CA ARG A 126 -10.43 -10.86 -12.47
C ARG A 126 -11.15 -10.32 -13.71
N LYS A 127 -11.91 -9.23 -13.58
CA LYS A 127 -12.62 -8.58 -14.69
C LYS A 127 -11.61 -8.01 -15.70
N VAL A 128 -10.59 -7.29 -15.23
CA VAL A 128 -9.52 -6.71 -16.05
C VAL A 128 -8.81 -7.79 -16.88
N HIS A 129 -8.37 -8.89 -16.26
CA HIS A 129 -7.67 -9.95 -17.00
C HIS A 129 -8.58 -10.67 -18.01
N LYS A 130 -9.88 -10.80 -17.73
CA LYS A 130 -10.85 -11.30 -18.70
C LYS A 130 -11.00 -10.34 -19.89
N ALA A 131 -11.16 -9.04 -19.64
CA ALA A 131 -11.25 -8.00 -20.66
C ALA A 131 -9.99 -7.95 -21.54
N VAL A 132 -8.81 -7.97 -20.93
CA VAL A 132 -7.51 -8.01 -21.63
C VAL A 132 -7.43 -9.21 -22.59
N LYS A 133 -7.89 -10.38 -22.16
CA LYS A 133 -7.92 -11.59 -23.01
C LYS A 133 -8.84 -11.40 -24.21
N GLU A 134 -10.05 -10.86 -24.02
CA GLU A 134 -11.01 -10.64 -25.11
C GLU A 134 -10.52 -9.60 -26.12
N LEU A 135 -9.96 -8.48 -25.65
CA LEU A 135 -9.39 -7.44 -26.49
C LEU A 135 -8.19 -7.93 -27.32
N ARG A 136 -7.35 -8.80 -26.75
CA ARG A 136 -6.24 -9.42 -27.49
C ARG A 136 -6.74 -10.31 -28.64
N VAL A 137 -7.75 -11.14 -28.37
CA VAL A 137 -8.38 -12.00 -29.40
C VAL A 137 -9.01 -11.16 -30.52
N GLU A 138 -9.72 -10.08 -30.18
CA GLU A 138 -10.29 -9.17 -31.19
C GLU A 138 -9.18 -8.54 -32.05
N SER A 139 -8.10 -8.07 -31.42
CA SER A 139 -6.96 -7.46 -32.12
C SER A 139 -6.27 -8.41 -33.10
N GLU A 140 -6.17 -9.70 -32.76
CA GLU A 140 -5.59 -10.73 -33.62
C GLU A 140 -6.50 -11.06 -34.81
N LYS A 141 -7.82 -11.15 -34.59
CA LYS A 141 -8.80 -11.35 -35.67
C LYS A 141 -8.76 -10.21 -36.69
N LEU A 142 -8.68 -8.97 -36.20
CA LEU A 142 -8.57 -7.77 -37.04
C LEU A 142 -7.27 -7.75 -37.87
N LYS A 143 -6.13 -8.13 -37.26
CA LYS A 143 -4.85 -8.25 -37.99
C LYS A 143 -4.89 -9.28 -39.12
N LYS A 144 -5.61 -10.40 -38.93
CA LYS A 144 -5.77 -11.45 -39.96
C LYS A 144 -6.65 -11.01 -41.13
N HIS A 145 -7.67 -10.20 -40.88
CA HIS A 145 -8.63 -9.78 -41.92
C HIS A 145 -8.23 -8.50 -42.66
N ASN A 146 -7.41 -7.61 -42.06
CA ASN A 146 -6.99 -6.39 -42.74
C ASN A 146 -5.64 -5.83 -42.22
N PRO A 147 -4.49 -6.23 -42.79
CA PRO A 147 -3.16 -5.83 -42.31
C PRO A 147 -2.86 -4.33 -42.48
N LYS A 148 -3.64 -3.59 -43.28
CA LYS A 148 -3.42 -2.15 -43.58
C LYS A 148 -4.17 -1.19 -42.64
N SER A 149 -5.00 -1.64 -41.70
CA SER A 149 -5.85 -0.77 -40.87
C SER A 149 -5.23 -0.26 -39.56
N GLN A 150 -3.94 -0.55 -39.30
CA GLN A 150 -3.31 -0.23 -38.00
C GLN A 150 -3.16 1.27 -37.69
N LYS A 151 -3.09 2.17 -38.68
CA LYS A 151 -2.70 3.57 -38.44
C LYS A 151 -3.86 4.52 -38.09
N THR A 152 -5.12 4.15 -38.28
CA THR A 152 -6.26 5.10 -38.19
C THR A 152 -7.22 4.85 -37.04
N HIS A 153 -7.12 3.73 -36.30
CA HIS A 153 -8.07 3.37 -35.23
C HIS A 153 -7.55 3.51 -33.79
N GLN A 154 -6.36 4.07 -33.60
CA GLN A 154 -5.68 4.05 -32.30
C GLN A 154 -6.11 5.17 -31.32
N ALA A 155 -6.87 6.17 -31.78
CA ALA A 155 -7.09 7.40 -31.01
C ALA A 155 -8.31 7.38 -30.05
N SER A 156 -9.11 6.29 -29.98
CA SER A 156 -10.36 6.31 -29.18
C SER A 156 -10.80 4.97 -28.58
N ARG A 157 -10.02 3.89 -28.69
CA ARG A 157 -10.36 2.60 -28.06
C ARG A 157 -9.47 2.37 -26.85
N THR A 158 -10.08 2.14 -25.70
CA THR A 158 -9.43 1.59 -24.51
C THR A 158 -8.56 0.41 -24.91
N THR A 159 -7.27 0.50 -24.62
CA THR A 159 -6.33 -0.57 -24.88
C THR A 159 -6.25 -1.52 -23.69
N HIS A 160 -5.75 -2.72 -23.93
CA HIS A 160 -5.46 -3.64 -22.84
C HIS A 160 -4.32 -3.14 -21.92
N HIS A 161 -3.49 -2.19 -22.37
CA HIS A 161 -2.47 -1.56 -21.53
C HIS A 161 -3.12 -0.62 -20.52
N ASP A 162 -4.05 0.24 -20.97
CA ASP A 162 -4.76 1.18 -20.08
C ASP A 162 -5.46 0.45 -18.92
N LEU A 163 -6.09 -0.70 -19.23
CA LEU A 163 -6.72 -1.58 -18.22
C LEU A 163 -5.73 -2.11 -17.16
N LEU A 164 -4.54 -2.53 -17.59
CA LEU A 164 -3.53 -3.07 -16.68
C LEU A 164 -2.84 -1.97 -15.89
N ASP A 165 -2.57 -0.81 -16.51
CA ASP A 165 -1.92 0.32 -15.86
C ASP A 165 -2.79 0.91 -14.75
N GLU A 166 -4.11 1.02 -14.97
CA GLU A 166 -5.05 1.42 -13.91
C GLU A 166 -5.09 0.38 -12.78
N LEU A 167 -5.14 -0.92 -13.10
CA LEU A 167 -5.11 -1.97 -12.09
C LEU A 167 -3.84 -1.93 -11.25
N TRP A 168 -2.66 -1.82 -11.89
CA TRP A 168 -1.37 -1.83 -11.20
C TRP A 168 -1.15 -0.59 -10.34
N GLN A 169 -1.61 0.58 -10.78
CA GLN A 169 -1.59 1.78 -9.93
C GLN A 169 -2.49 1.60 -8.69
N GLY A 170 -3.62 0.91 -8.83
CA GLY A 170 -4.49 0.50 -7.72
C GLY A 170 -3.88 -0.54 -6.76
N GLN A 171 -2.70 -1.09 -7.06
CA GLN A 171 -1.98 -2.07 -6.23
C GLN A 171 -0.83 -1.45 -5.42
N CYS A 172 -0.67 -0.12 -5.45
CA CYS A 172 0.33 0.57 -4.65
C CYS A 172 0.16 0.26 -3.15
N ASN A 173 1.19 -0.32 -2.53
CA ASN A 173 1.09 -1.00 -1.24
C ASN A 173 0.74 -0.07 -0.06
N ASP A 174 1.15 1.20 -0.10
CA ASP A 174 1.17 2.13 1.03
C ASP A 174 -0.20 2.29 1.72
N ALA A 175 -1.27 2.29 0.93
CA ALA A 175 -2.63 2.46 1.43
C ALA A 175 -3.29 1.15 1.92
N TYR A 176 -2.59 0.01 1.88
CA TYR A 176 -3.11 -1.27 2.39
C TYR A 176 -2.70 -1.56 3.84
N TRP A 177 -1.82 -0.76 4.45
CA TRP A 177 -1.35 -1.06 5.80
C TRP A 177 -0.87 0.21 6.51
N HIS A 178 -0.51 0.08 7.78
CA HIS A 178 0.06 1.17 8.56
C HIS A 178 1.19 0.66 9.45
N GLY A 179 2.35 1.28 9.32
CA GLY A 179 3.50 1.09 10.19
C GLY A 179 3.82 2.38 10.93
N ILE A 180 5.00 2.93 10.67
CA ILE A 180 5.40 4.24 11.24
C ILE A 180 4.89 5.43 10.41
N PHE A 181 4.72 5.24 9.10
CA PHE A 181 4.21 6.26 8.19
C PHE A 181 2.70 6.13 8.02
N GLY A 182 2.05 7.25 7.67
CA GLY A 182 0.58 7.35 7.67
C GLY A 182 -0.14 6.22 6.94
N GLY A 183 0.35 5.80 5.76
CA GLY A 183 -0.15 4.62 5.04
C GLY A 183 -1.67 4.66 4.84
N LEU A 184 -2.37 3.58 5.22
CA LEU A 184 -3.83 3.44 5.23
C LEU A 184 -4.55 4.63 5.90
N TYR A 185 -3.94 5.28 6.89
CA TYR A 185 -4.56 6.43 7.56
C TYR A 185 -4.57 7.70 6.70
N LEU A 186 -3.77 7.80 5.64
CA LEU A 186 -3.73 8.96 4.76
C LEU A 186 -4.87 8.88 3.72
N PRO A 187 -5.88 9.79 3.78
CA PRO A 187 -7.03 9.70 2.89
C PRO A 187 -6.66 9.83 1.41
N HIS A 188 -5.69 10.67 1.07
CA HIS A 188 -5.27 10.88 -0.31
C HIS A 188 -4.63 9.64 -0.94
N LEU A 189 -3.93 8.79 -0.17
CA LEU A 189 -3.40 7.53 -0.66
C LEU A 189 -4.54 6.54 -0.94
N ARG A 190 -5.50 6.41 -0.01
CA ARG A 190 -6.68 5.55 -0.20
C ARG A 190 -7.54 6.00 -1.39
N SER A 191 -7.86 7.28 -1.47
CA SER A 191 -8.65 7.85 -2.58
C SER A 191 -7.96 7.62 -3.93
N SER A 192 -6.63 7.74 -4.00
CA SER A 192 -5.87 7.46 -5.23
C SER A 192 -6.03 6.01 -5.68
N LEU A 193 -5.85 5.03 -4.77
CA LEU A 193 -6.06 3.61 -5.08
C LEU A 193 -7.48 3.35 -5.59
N TYR A 194 -8.50 3.87 -4.90
CA TYR A 194 -9.88 3.70 -5.35
C TYR A 194 -10.13 4.32 -6.71
N ALA A 195 -9.60 5.51 -7.00
CA ALA A 195 -9.75 6.16 -8.29
C ALA A 195 -9.22 5.26 -9.43
N HIS A 196 -8.04 4.66 -9.24
CA HIS A 196 -7.44 3.74 -10.20
C HIS A 196 -8.23 2.42 -10.34
N LEU A 197 -8.64 1.83 -9.22
CA LEU A 197 -9.44 0.60 -9.22
C LEU A 197 -10.81 0.79 -9.87
N LEU A 198 -11.51 1.89 -9.59
CA LEU A 198 -12.81 2.19 -10.17
C LEU A 198 -12.70 2.47 -11.68
N ARG A 199 -11.64 3.14 -12.13
CA ARG A 199 -11.36 3.27 -13.58
C ARG A 199 -11.10 1.91 -14.22
N ALA A 200 -10.28 1.06 -13.61
CA ALA A 200 -10.04 -0.29 -14.10
C ALA A 200 -11.34 -1.12 -14.17
N GLU A 201 -12.21 -1.00 -13.15
CA GLU A 201 -13.53 -1.64 -13.12
C GLU A 201 -14.39 -1.18 -14.30
N ALA A 202 -14.62 0.13 -14.44
CA ALA A 202 -15.45 0.71 -15.49
C ALA A 202 -14.97 0.33 -16.90
N LEU A 203 -13.66 0.44 -17.15
CA LEU A 203 -13.07 0.05 -18.43
C LEU A 203 -13.25 -1.44 -18.71
N SER A 204 -13.11 -2.29 -17.69
CA SER A 204 -13.24 -3.74 -17.85
C SER A 204 -14.69 -4.16 -18.10
N GLU A 205 -15.64 -3.53 -17.41
CA GLU A 205 -17.07 -3.80 -17.59
C GLU A 205 -17.58 -3.31 -18.94
N GLN A 206 -17.09 -2.16 -19.42
CA GLN A 206 -17.38 -1.67 -20.77
C GLN A 206 -16.85 -2.64 -21.84
N ALA A 207 -15.60 -3.09 -21.72
CA ALA A 207 -14.99 -4.01 -22.67
C ALA A 207 -15.71 -5.37 -22.71
N LEU A 208 -16.26 -5.81 -21.59
CA LEU A 208 -16.98 -7.08 -21.44
C LEU A 208 -18.49 -6.96 -21.61
N ALA A 209 -19.02 -5.75 -21.88
CA ALA A 209 -20.45 -5.44 -21.94
C ALA A 209 -21.25 -5.97 -20.72
N LEU A 210 -20.69 -5.80 -19.51
CA LEU A 210 -21.26 -6.38 -18.29
C LEU A 210 -22.32 -5.53 -17.59
N THR A 211 -22.54 -4.27 -18.00
CA THR A 211 -23.39 -3.34 -17.25
C THR A 211 -24.88 -3.45 -17.63
N PRO A 212 -25.81 -3.68 -16.67
CA PRO A 212 -25.59 -3.79 -15.22
C PRO A 212 -25.06 -5.17 -14.79
N TYR A 213 -24.16 -5.16 -13.80
CA TYR A 213 -23.52 -6.35 -13.25
C TYR A 213 -23.89 -6.52 -11.76
N HIS A 214 -24.04 -7.75 -11.31
CA HIS A 214 -24.09 -8.05 -9.88
C HIS A 214 -23.33 -9.32 -9.54
N GLU A 215 -22.84 -9.39 -8.31
CA GLU A 215 -22.18 -10.56 -7.76
C GLU A 215 -22.59 -10.70 -6.29
N ALA A 216 -22.96 -11.92 -5.88
CA ALA A 216 -23.31 -12.22 -4.51
C ALA A 216 -22.52 -13.46 -4.05
N ASP A 217 -21.56 -13.23 -3.17
CA ASP A 217 -20.66 -14.24 -2.60
C ASP A 217 -20.06 -13.66 -1.30
N ASP A 218 -19.30 -14.44 -0.54
CA ASP A 218 -18.42 -13.91 0.51
C ASP A 218 -17.26 -13.16 -0.16
N LEU A 219 -17.42 -11.87 -0.44
CA LEU A 219 -16.50 -11.11 -1.29
C LEU A 219 -15.31 -10.61 -0.48
N ASP A 220 -15.51 -10.23 0.79
CA ASP A 220 -14.43 -9.81 1.68
C ASP A 220 -13.72 -10.97 2.41
N LYS A 221 -14.29 -12.19 2.37
CA LYS A 221 -13.76 -13.42 2.98
C LYS A 221 -13.87 -13.43 4.51
N ASP A 222 -14.91 -12.83 5.06
CA ASP A 222 -15.22 -12.84 6.48
C ASP A 222 -16.27 -13.91 6.89
N GLY A 223 -16.79 -14.66 5.92
CA GLY A 223 -17.74 -15.76 6.10
C GLY A 223 -19.21 -15.37 6.01
N TYR A 224 -19.52 -14.08 5.83
CA TYR A 224 -20.87 -13.59 5.52
C TYR A 224 -20.97 -13.32 4.02
N LYS A 225 -22.17 -13.45 3.43
CA LYS A 225 -22.32 -13.09 2.01
C LYS A 225 -22.37 -11.57 1.86
N ASP A 226 -21.80 -11.09 0.79
CA ASP A 226 -21.87 -9.72 0.32
C ASP A 226 -22.65 -9.65 -1.00
N ILE A 227 -23.11 -8.46 -1.33
CA ILE A 227 -23.76 -8.16 -2.60
C ILE A 227 -23.06 -6.95 -3.21
N PHE A 228 -22.42 -7.17 -4.36
CA PHE A 228 -21.88 -6.13 -5.20
C PHE A 228 -22.83 -5.86 -6.36
N LEU A 229 -23.15 -4.59 -6.59
CA LEU A 229 -23.94 -4.11 -7.72
C LEU A 229 -23.15 -3.06 -8.49
N SER A 230 -23.03 -3.22 -9.80
CA SER A 230 -22.46 -2.21 -10.70
C SER A 230 -23.47 -1.80 -11.77
N THR A 231 -23.54 -0.50 -11.99
CA THR A 231 -24.39 0.16 -12.99
C THR A 231 -23.52 1.12 -13.80
N LYS A 232 -24.10 1.81 -14.79
CA LYS A 232 -23.35 2.77 -15.63
C LYS A 232 -22.79 3.98 -14.86
N THR A 233 -23.22 4.21 -13.62
CA THR A 233 -22.86 5.43 -12.87
C THR A 233 -22.46 5.16 -11.43
N LEU A 234 -22.78 3.98 -10.89
CA LEU A 234 -22.63 3.63 -9.49
C LEU A 234 -22.13 2.19 -9.33
N SER A 235 -21.19 2.01 -8.41
CA SER A 235 -20.83 0.73 -7.80
C SER A 235 -21.23 0.75 -6.33
N LEU A 236 -21.99 -0.25 -5.90
CA LEU A 236 -22.52 -0.40 -4.55
C LEU A 236 -22.07 -1.73 -3.96
N PHE A 237 -21.65 -1.72 -2.70
CA PHE A 237 -21.30 -2.93 -1.98
C PHE A 237 -22.05 -2.99 -0.65
N PHE A 238 -22.78 -4.08 -0.44
CA PHE A 238 -23.55 -4.35 0.76
C PHE A 238 -23.00 -5.59 1.44
N THR A 239 -22.91 -5.56 2.76
CA THR A 239 -22.58 -6.76 3.56
C THR A 239 -23.81 -7.27 4.28
N GLN A 240 -23.99 -8.59 4.35
CA GLN A 240 -25.02 -9.19 5.21
C GLN A 240 -24.74 -8.98 6.69
N LYS A 241 -23.48 -8.72 7.06
CA LYS A 241 -23.09 -8.45 8.43
C LYS A 241 -23.56 -7.06 8.85
N GLY A 242 -24.73 -7.02 9.47
CA GLY A 242 -25.38 -5.77 9.88
C GLY A 242 -26.18 -5.07 8.78
N GLY A 243 -26.24 -5.63 7.56
CA GLY A 243 -27.09 -5.13 6.46
C GLY A 243 -26.70 -3.74 5.94
N ALA A 244 -25.44 -3.35 6.08
CA ALA A 244 -24.97 -2.01 5.75
C ALA A 244 -24.44 -1.91 4.32
N LEU A 245 -24.59 -0.72 3.72
CA LEU A 245 -23.81 -0.30 2.55
C LEU A 245 -22.40 0.06 3.03
N CYS A 246 -21.37 -0.66 2.57
CA CYS A 246 -19.98 -0.39 2.96
C CYS A 246 -19.19 0.34 1.87
N GLU A 247 -19.66 0.33 0.62
CA GLU A 247 -19.07 1.12 -0.47
C GLU A 247 -20.16 1.76 -1.32
N LEU A 248 -20.01 3.07 -1.55
CA LEU A 248 -20.77 3.84 -2.52
C LEU A 248 -19.77 4.59 -3.41
N SER A 249 -19.60 4.10 -4.63
CA SER A 249 -18.65 4.63 -5.60
C SER A 249 -19.41 5.12 -6.83
N SER A 250 -18.96 6.22 -7.44
CA SER A 250 -19.53 6.72 -8.69
C SER A 250 -18.43 6.86 -9.74
N GLU A 251 -18.74 6.57 -11.00
CA GLU A 251 -17.76 6.78 -12.07
C GLU A 251 -17.49 8.28 -12.34
N ASN A 252 -18.48 9.13 -12.10
CA ASN A 252 -18.40 10.57 -12.33
C ASN A 252 -17.62 11.32 -11.26
N TYR A 253 -17.57 10.75 -10.05
CA TYR A 253 -16.76 11.24 -8.95
C TYR A 253 -15.69 10.19 -8.74
N GLN A 254 -14.46 10.43 -9.20
CA GLN A 254 -13.30 9.54 -8.98
C GLN A 254 -12.94 9.30 -7.50
N ASN A 255 -13.90 9.52 -6.59
CA ASN A 255 -13.89 9.30 -5.16
C ASN A 255 -15.12 8.46 -4.78
N ALA A 256 -14.90 7.39 -4.03
CA ALA A 256 -15.96 6.71 -3.31
C ALA A 256 -16.35 7.51 -2.06
N GLY A 257 -17.65 7.68 -1.86
CA GLY A 257 -18.22 8.61 -0.87
C GLY A 257 -18.22 8.12 0.58
N MET A 258 -17.88 6.87 0.86
CA MET A 258 -17.90 6.31 2.21
C MET A 258 -16.59 5.60 2.56
N PHE A 259 -15.55 6.37 2.86
CA PHE A 259 -14.29 5.84 3.41
C PHE A 259 -13.84 6.60 4.66
N THR A 260 -14.69 6.59 5.69
CA THR A 260 -14.28 6.98 7.03
C THR A 260 -13.60 5.79 7.71
N ASN A 261 -12.36 5.98 8.17
CA ASN A 261 -11.76 5.00 9.07
C ASN A 261 -12.53 5.03 10.38
N THR A 262 -12.87 3.87 10.92
CA THR A 262 -13.39 3.79 12.29
C THR A 262 -12.28 4.23 13.25
N GLN A 263 -12.57 5.10 14.23
CA GLN A 263 -11.57 5.44 15.26
C GLN A 263 -11.19 4.18 16.03
N ARG A 264 -9.89 3.86 16.06
CA ARG A 264 -9.35 2.68 16.76
C ARG A 264 -8.18 3.05 17.66
N PRO A 265 -8.06 2.43 18.84
CA PRO A 265 -6.85 2.50 19.63
C PRO A 265 -5.69 1.87 18.83
N GLN A 266 -4.62 2.64 18.64
CA GLN A 266 -3.34 2.14 18.14
C GLN A 266 -2.37 2.13 19.32
N GLN A 267 -1.45 1.17 19.36
CA GLN A 267 -0.37 1.18 20.36
C GLN A 267 0.38 2.52 20.28
N SER A 268 0.56 3.21 21.42
CA SER A 268 1.37 4.42 21.46
C SER A 268 2.81 4.04 21.11
N MET A 269 3.33 4.50 19.97
CA MET A 269 4.77 4.40 19.68
C MET A 269 5.53 5.27 20.68
N LYS A 270 5.87 4.71 21.85
CA LYS A 270 6.67 5.36 22.89
C LYS A 270 8.06 5.65 22.30
N GLY A 271 8.31 6.90 21.92
CA GLY A 271 9.61 7.35 21.40
C GLY A 271 9.53 8.27 20.18
N TRP A 272 8.40 8.31 19.47
CA TRP A 272 8.19 9.28 18.39
C TRP A 272 7.31 10.43 18.87
N SER A 273 7.93 11.60 19.03
CA SER A 273 7.24 12.84 19.38
C SER A 273 6.09 13.13 18.40
N LEU A 274 4.90 13.40 18.95
CA LEU A 274 3.71 13.90 18.24
C LEU A 274 4.02 15.08 17.28
N LYS A 275 5.13 15.81 17.49
CA LYS A 275 5.59 16.89 16.61
C LYS A 275 5.92 16.40 15.18
N ASN A 276 6.39 15.16 15.01
CA ASN A 276 6.75 14.63 13.69
C ASN A 276 5.53 14.21 12.86
N MET A 277 4.41 13.90 13.51
CA MET A 277 3.17 13.47 12.83
C MET A 277 2.37 14.66 12.28
N ILE A 278 2.47 15.83 12.92
CA ILE A 278 1.69 17.03 12.56
C ILE A 278 2.26 17.74 11.32
N LEU A 279 3.56 17.62 11.04
CA LEU A 279 4.22 18.35 9.95
C LEU A 279 3.77 17.91 8.54
N GLN A 280 3.28 16.67 8.36
CA GLN A 280 2.78 16.21 7.07
C GLN A 280 1.34 16.67 6.77
N SER A 281 0.52 16.90 7.79
CA SER A 281 -0.88 17.36 7.59
C SER A 281 -0.98 18.83 7.18
N THR A 282 -0.04 19.69 7.60
CA THR A 282 -0.13 21.14 7.39
C THR A 282 0.26 21.58 5.98
N LEU A 283 0.97 20.74 5.21
CA LEU A 283 1.41 21.06 3.85
C LEU A 283 0.33 20.86 2.77
N SER A 284 -0.81 20.23 3.08
CA SER A 284 -1.89 20.01 2.09
C SER A 284 -3.04 21.03 2.15
N LEU A 285 -3.04 21.96 3.11
CA LEU A 285 -4.18 22.86 3.38
C LEU A 285 -4.05 24.29 2.81
N THR A 286 -3.03 24.61 2.03
CA THR A 286 -2.84 25.96 1.47
C THR A 286 -3.23 26.12 0.00
N ARG A 287 -3.92 25.15 -0.63
CA ARG A 287 -4.24 25.23 -2.08
C ARG A 287 -5.71 25.27 -2.50
N THR A 288 -6.66 25.32 -1.58
CA THR A 288 -8.06 25.57 -1.93
C THR A 288 -8.68 26.54 -0.94
N GLY A 289 -8.77 27.82 -1.35
CA GLY A 289 -9.47 28.85 -0.58
C GLY A 289 -10.96 28.53 -0.48
N ARG A 290 -11.37 27.86 0.60
CA ARG A 290 -12.73 27.87 1.15
C ARG A 290 -12.64 27.76 2.67
N HIS A 291 -13.15 28.78 3.35
CA HIS A 291 -13.30 28.83 4.80
C HIS A 291 -14.15 27.66 5.30
N LEU A 292 -13.61 26.84 6.19
CA LEU A 292 -14.35 25.97 7.09
C LEU A 292 -13.67 26.04 8.46
N SER A 293 -14.35 26.70 9.39
CA SER A 293 -13.91 26.86 10.77
C SER A 293 -13.90 25.50 11.48
N LEU A 294 -12.71 25.00 11.84
CA LEU A 294 -12.58 23.83 12.71
C LEU A 294 -12.36 24.29 14.15
N ILE A 295 -13.37 24.13 15.00
CA ILE A 295 -13.24 24.29 16.45
C ILE A 295 -12.50 23.05 16.97
N ILE A 296 -11.24 23.21 17.36
CA ILE A 296 -10.49 22.18 18.10
C ILE A 296 -10.60 22.52 19.58
N LEU A 297 -11.40 21.76 20.32
CA LEU A 297 -11.46 21.82 21.78
C LEU A 297 -10.22 21.10 22.35
N LEU A 298 -9.18 21.86 22.67
CA LEU A 298 -8.03 21.36 23.44
C LEU A 298 -8.37 21.37 24.94
N GLN A 299 -8.86 20.26 25.48
CA GLN A 299 -8.83 20.06 26.93
C GLN A 299 -7.43 19.61 27.35
N LYS A 300 -6.72 20.56 27.97
CA LYS A 300 -5.50 20.36 28.76
C LYS A 300 -5.75 19.32 29.85
N ILE A 301 -4.92 18.29 29.90
CA ILE A 301 -4.63 17.56 31.15
C ILE A 301 -3.14 17.71 31.39
N LEU A 302 -2.80 18.53 32.38
CA LEU A 302 -1.60 18.49 33.21
C LEU A 302 -1.89 19.27 34.50
N PRO A 303 -1.24 18.97 35.63
CA PRO A 303 -0.36 17.82 35.91
C PRO A 303 -1.08 16.64 36.57
#